data_AF-A0A9P1G7X7-F1
#
_entry.id   AF-A0A9P1G7X7-F1
#
_cell.length_a   1.000
_cell.length_b   1.000
_cell.length_c   1.000
_cell.angle_alpha   90.00
_cell.angle_beta   90.00
_cell.angle_gamma   90.00
#
_symmetry.space_group_name_H-M   'P 1'
#
loop_
_entity.id
_entity.type
_entity.pdbx_description
1 polymer ?
#
loop_
_entity_poly.entity_id
_entity_poly.type
_entity_poly.pdbx_seq_one_letter_code
_entity_poly.pdbx_strand_id
1 'polypeptide(L)'
;MEEDVESTIIDTNGDCWLPVPLKTGVRCRTVRMVAMGHDHCLIVTADSLMYSWGNGSKGQLGTGSMQAADTPQFITYPTDVLDVAAGEEHSACLIEGGECFTWGNAAGGRLGLGSCLTDGAGLLSRGVRGRFCGYRE
;
A
#
# COMPACT_ATOMS: atom_id res chain seq x y z
N MET A 1 4.06 10.84 37.36
CA MET A 1 3.31 11.99 36.82
C MET A 1 3.63 12.05 35.33
N GLU A 2 2.97 11.22 34.52
CA GLU A 2 3.16 11.15 33.05
C GLU A 2 1.82 11.33 32.31
N GLU A 3 0.79 11.84 32.98
CA GLU A 3 -0.59 11.81 32.46
C GLU A 3 -1.00 13.05 31.63
N ASP A 4 -0.16 14.08 31.51
CA ASP A 4 -0.56 15.33 30.83
C ASP A 4 -0.03 15.48 29.39
N VAL A 5 0.79 14.56 28.91
CA VAL A 5 1.38 14.68 27.56
C VAL A 5 0.47 14.08 26.49
N GLU A 6 -0.16 12.93 26.78
CA GLU A 6 -1.04 12.26 25.80
C GLU A 6 -2.33 13.05 25.54
N SER A 7 -2.89 13.69 26.58
CA SER A 7 -4.08 14.55 26.48
C SER A 7 -3.83 15.88 25.75
N THR A 8 -2.57 16.27 25.54
CA THR A 8 -2.19 17.46 24.76
C THR A 8 -1.98 17.14 23.27
N ILE A 9 -1.81 15.85 22.94
CA ILE A 9 -1.48 15.39 21.58
C ILE A 9 -2.72 14.84 20.87
N ILE A 10 -3.63 14.23 21.61
CA ILE A 10 -4.80 13.50 21.11
C ILE A 10 -6.07 14.20 21.59
N ASP A 11 -7.02 14.42 20.69
CA ASP A 11 -8.34 14.97 21.01
C ASP A 11 -9.28 13.92 21.63
N THR A 12 -10.49 14.34 22.00
CA THR A 12 -11.52 13.43 22.55
C THR A 12 -12.07 12.43 21.54
N ASN A 13 -11.86 12.64 20.24
CA ASN A 13 -12.24 11.74 19.15
C ASN A 13 -11.11 10.77 18.76
N GLY A 14 -9.90 10.94 19.31
CA GLY A 14 -8.71 10.15 18.96
C GLY A 14 -7.84 10.77 17.86
N ASP A 15 -8.16 11.98 17.39
CA ASP A 15 -7.40 12.70 16.38
C ASP A 15 -6.12 13.30 16.98
N CYS A 16 -5.03 13.27 16.21
CA CYS A 16 -3.76 13.87 16.61
C CYS A 16 -3.53 15.17 15.82
N TRP A 17 -3.43 16.32 16.50
CA TRP A 17 -3.12 17.61 15.85
C TRP A 17 -1.62 17.98 15.90
N LEU A 18 -0.80 17.18 16.59
CA LEU A 18 0.66 17.28 16.58
C LEU A 18 1.28 16.08 15.85
N PRO A 19 2.47 16.23 15.25
CA PRO A 19 3.17 15.10 14.63
C PRO A 19 3.58 14.08 15.70
N VAL A 20 3.03 12.86 15.60
CA VAL A 20 3.35 11.73 16.48
C VAL A 20 4.16 10.71 15.69
N PRO A 21 5.32 10.25 16.19
CA PRO A 21 6.05 9.17 15.54
C PRO A 21 5.19 7.90 15.52
N LEU A 22 5.28 7.11 14.43
CA LEU A 22 4.57 5.84 14.31
C LEU A 22 4.89 4.95 15.52
N LYS A 23 3.87 4.72 16.35
CA LYS A 23 4.04 4.01 17.63
C LYS A 23 4.38 2.53 17.42
N THR A 24 3.96 1.90 16.33
CA THR A 24 4.07 0.44 16.10
C THR A 24 4.31 0.08 14.62
N GLY A 25 4.66 -1.18 14.34
CA GLY A 25 4.75 -1.74 12.97
C GLY A 25 6.13 -1.64 12.31
N VAL A 26 6.74 -0.46 12.29
CA VAL A 26 8.05 -0.21 11.62
C VAL A 26 9.16 0.11 12.62
N ARG A 27 9.07 -0.46 13.82
CA ARG A 27 10.06 -0.22 14.89
C ARG A 27 11.45 -0.69 14.42
N CYS A 28 12.44 0.17 14.63
CA CYS A 28 13.85 -0.03 14.31
C CYS A 28 14.21 -0.11 12.81
N ARG A 29 13.34 0.38 11.91
CA ARG A 29 13.66 0.50 10.49
C ARG A 29 13.64 1.95 10.03
N THR A 30 14.59 2.30 9.17
CA THR A 30 14.62 3.61 8.53
C THR A 30 13.60 3.62 7.40
N VAL A 31 12.65 4.55 7.42
CA VAL A 31 11.74 4.76 6.30
C VAL A 31 12.46 5.56 5.23
N ARG A 32 12.42 5.07 3.99
CA ARG A 32 13.04 5.71 2.82
C ARG A 32 12.00 6.47 2.00
N MET A 33 10.83 5.87 1.79
CA MET A 33 9.77 6.42 0.93
C MET A 33 8.42 6.34 1.63
N VAL A 34 7.52 7.25 1.27
CA VAL A 34 6.14 7.32 1.76
C VAL A 34 5.23 7.74 0.62
N ALA A 35 4.07 7.10 0.51
CA ALA A 35 3.01 7.46 -0.43
C ALA A 35 1.65 7.41 0.26
N MET A 36 0.85 8.47 0.08
CA MET A 36 -0.46 8.61 0.71
C MET A 36 -1.54 8.51 -0.37
N GLY A 37 -2.54 7.67 -0.14
CA GLY A 37 -3.77 7.59 -0.92
C GLY A 37 -4.89 8.42 -0.29
N HIS A 38 -6.14 8.12 -0.64
CA HIS A 38 -7.31 8.78 -0.02
C HIS A 38 -7.43 8.40 1.47
N ASP A 39 -7.56 7.10 1.75
CA ASP A 39 -7.73 6.58 3.12
C ASP A 39 -6.68 5.53 3.49
N HIS A 40 -5.57 5.43 2.76
CA HIS A 40 -4.53 4.45 3.03
C HIS A 40 -3.14 5.03 2.83
N CYS A 41 -2.18 4.41 3.48
CA CYS A 41 -0.79 4.82 3.48
C CYS A 41 0.10 3.66 3.04
N LEU A 42 1.16 3.98 2.31
CA LEU A 42 2.24 3.06 1.96
C LEU A 42 3.57 3.66 2.40
N ILE A 43 4.47 2.83 2.90
CA ILE A 43 5.86 3.20 3.15
C ILE A 43 6.79 2.08 2.72
N VAL A 44 8.01 2.49 2.38
CA VAL A 44 9.11 1.58 2.06
C VAL A 44 10.26 1.89 3.00
N THR A 45 10.82 0.84 3.61
CA THR A 45 11.99 0.97 4.46
C THR A 45 13.28 0.94 3.64
N ALA A 46 14.40 1.33 4.26
CA ALA A 46 15.72 1.24 3.66
C ALA A 46 16.14 -0.20 3.32
N ASP A 47 15.49 -1.20 3.94
CA ASP A 47 15.67 -2.63 3.66
C ASP A 47 14.78 -3.12 2.51
N SER A 48 14.21 -2.20 1.71
CA SER A 48 13.27 -2.49 0.61
C SER A 48 12.01 -3.25 1.01
N LEU A 49 11.60 -3.15 2.29
CA LEU A 49 10.37 -3.75 2.81
C LEU A 49 9.22 -2.74 2.72
N MET A 50 8.05 -3.21 2.32
CA MET A 50 6.86 -2.38 2.15
C MET A 50 5.85 -2.63 3.27
N TYR A 51 5.25 -1.55 3.76
CA TYR A 51 4.18 -1.60 4.76
C TYR A 51 3.01 -0.74 4.33
N SER A 52 1.81 -1.14 4.73
CA SER A 52 0.58 -0.40 4.46
C SER A 52 -0.37 -0.38 5.65
N TRP A 53 -1.17 0.67 5.75
CA TRP A 53 -2.25 0.78 6.74
C TRP A 53 -3.33 1.74 6.27
N GLY A 54 -4.44 1.78 7.00
CA GLY A 54 -5.65 2.52 6.69
C GLY A 54 -6.75 1.60 6.13
N ASN A 55 -7.55 2.14 5.23
CA ASN A 55 -8.68 1.45 4.60
C ASN A 55 -8.19 0.32 3.67
N GLY A 56 -8.75 -0.87 3.83
CA GLY A 56 -8.46 -2.05 3.00
C GLY A 56 -9.65 -2.57 2.20
N SER A 57 -10.78 -1.86 2.14
CA SER A 57 -12.05 -2.34 1.57
C SER A 57 -11.99 -2.77 0.10
N LYS A 58 -11.01 -2.29 -0.67
CA LYS A 58 -10.77 -2.68 -2.08
C LYS A 58 -9.51 -3.53 -2.25
N GLY A 59 -8.87 -3.94 -1.15
CA GLY A 59 -7.59 -4.65 -1.16
C GLY A 59 -6.39 -3.75 -1.44
N GLN A 60 -6.53 -2.42 -1.34
CA GLN A 60 -5.46 -1.44 -1.60
C GLN A 60 -4.27 -1.54 -0.63
N LEU A 61 -4.42 -2.27 0.48
CA LEU A 61 -3.33 -2.57 1.40
C LEU A 61 -2.39 -3.67 0.90
N GLY A 62 -2.79 -4.52 -0.05
CA GLY A 62 -1.91 -5.55 -0.61
C GLY A 62 -1.56 -6.71 0.35
N THR A 63 -2.25 -6.82 1.50
CA THR A 63 -2.03 -7.86 2.51
C THR A 63 -2.71 -9.20 2.18
N GLY A 64 -3.33 -9.32 1.02
CA GLY A 64 -4.15 -10.48 0.64
C GLY A 64 -5.51 -10.54 1.33
N SER A 65 -5.93 -9.46 2.02
CA SER A 65 -7.26 -9.32 2.61
C SER A 65 -7.91 -7.99 2.23
N MET A 66 -9.23 -7.89 2.40
CA MET A 66 -9.99 -6.65 2.26
C MET A 66 -10.25 -5.95 3.61
N GLN A 67 -9.52 -6.35 4.67
CA GLN A 67 -9.66 -5.76 5.99
C GLN A 67 -8.87 -4.47 6.10
N ALA A 68 -9.43 -3.48 6.81
CA ALA A 68 -8.69 -2.29 7.20
C ALA A 68 -7.60 -2.65 8.24
N ALA A 69 -6.59 -1.81 8.35
CA ALA A 69 -5.52 -1.97 9.31
C ALA A 69 -5.17 -0.63 9.95
N ASP A 70 -5.27 -0.55 11.28
CA ASP A 70 -5.02 0.71 12.01
C ASP A 70 -3.52 0.90 12.32
N THR A 71 -2.70 -0.08 11.99
CA THR A 71 -1.25 -0.07 12.19
C THR A 71 -0.52 -0.58 10.94
N PRO A 72 0.73 -0.15 10.70
CA PRO A 72 1.51 -0.60 9.55
C PRO A 72 1.60 -2.14 9.51
N GLN A 73 0.97 -2.72 8.50
CA GLN A 73 1.01 -4.14 8.17
C GLN A 73 2.10 -4.39 7.15
N PHE A 74 2.84 -5.48 7.31
CA PHE A 74 3.87 -5.87 6.36
C PHE A 74 3.22 -6.45 5.10
N ILE A 75 3.68 -6.00 3.93
CA ILE A 75 3.28 -6.58 2.64
C ILE A 75 4.35 -7.61 2.24
N THR A 76 3.95 -8.88 2.18
CA THR A 76 4.87 -9.99 1.89
C THR A 76 5.39 -10.01 0.45
N TYR A 77 4.61 -9.49 -0.51
CA TYR A 77 4.96 -9.47 -1.92
C TYR A 77 4.33 -8.26 -2.61
N PRO A 78 5.05 -7.54 -3.50
CA PRO A 78 6.41 -7.83 -4.02
C PRO A 78 7.57 -7.44 -3.09
N THR A 79 8.75 -8.00 -3.32
CA THR A 79 10.00 -7.70 -2.60
C THR A 79 10.87 -6.70 -3.37
N ASP A 80 11.92 -6.16 -2.73
CA ASP A 80 12.92 -5.29 -3.36
C ASP A 80 12.31 -4.04 -3.99
N VAL A 81 11.38 -3.42 -3.24
CA VAL A 81 10.63 -2.24 -3.67
C VAL A 81 11.56 -1.02 -3.68
N LEU A 82 11.64 -0.36 -4.84
CA LEU A 82 12.38 0.89 -5.04
C LEU A 82 11.52 2.12 -4.81
N ASP A 83 10.27 2.09 -5.27
CA ASP A 83 9.36 3.23 -5.23
C ASP A 83 7.90 2.80 -5.08
N VAL A 84 7.08 3.69 -4.53
CA VAL A 84 5.66 3.45 -4.25
C VAL A 84 4.81 4.66 -4.64
N ALA A 85 3.61 4.37 -5.13
CA ALA A 85 2.58 5.37 -5.38
C ALA A 85 1.24 4.85 -4.85
N ALA A 86 0.44 5.77 -4.31
CA ALA A 86 -0.89 5.48 -3.82
C ALA A 86 -1.89 6.42 -4.51
N GLY A 87 -3.00 5.87 -4.97
CA GLY A 87 -4.14 6.61 -5.51
C GLY A 87 -5.32 6.61 -4.55
N GLU A 88 -6.53 6.81 -5.08
CA GLU A 88 -7.74 6.86 -4.26
C GLU A 88 -8.01 5.52 -3.54
N GLU A 89 -8.18 4.45 -4.32
CA GLU A 89 -8.46 3.09 -3.83
C GLU A 89 -7.53 2.03 -4.46
N HIS A 90 -6.35 2.44 -4.94
CA HIS A 90 -5.38 1.56 -5.57
C HIS A 90 -3.96 2.00 -5.24
N SER A 91 -3.04 1.07 -5.38
CA SER A 91 -1.65 1.19 -4.98
C SER A 91 -0.77 0.64 -6.08
N ALA A 92 0.42 1.20 -6.21
CA ALA A 92 1.43 0.73 -7.15
C ALA A 92 2.82 0.76 -6.51
N CYS A 93 3.70 -0.11 -6.98
CA CYS A 93 5.11 -0.05 -6.64
C CYS A 93 6.00 -0.46 -7.81
N LEU A 94 7.24 0.01 -7.79
CA LEU A 94 8.31 -0.34 -8.70
C LEU A 94 9.34 -1.16 -7.93
N ILE A 95 9.77 -2.30 -8.47
CA ILE A 95 10.84 -3.12 -7.89
C ILE A 95 12.17 -2.92 -8.63
N GLU A 96 13.27 -3.37 -8.02
CA GLU A 96 14.62 -3.26 -8.60
C GLU A 96 14.76 -3.95 -9.97
N GLY A 97 13.98 -5.01 -10.20
CA GLY A 97 13.91 -5.71 -11.49
C GLY A 97 13.31 -4.87 -12.64
N GLY A 98 12.83 -3.65 -12.38
CA GLY A 98 12.15 -2.80 -13.36
C GLY A 98 10.69 -3.19 -13.63
N GLU A 99 10.15 -4.15 -12.86
CA GLU A 99 8.74 -4.53 -12.92
C GLU A 99 7.91 -3.63 -12.01
N CYS A 100 6.70 -3.28 -12.49
CA CYS A 100 5.72 -2.53 -11.71
C CYS A 100 4.58 -3.45 -11.29
N PHE A 101 4.14 -3.31 -10.05
CA PHE A 101 2.97 -4.01 -9.52
C PHE A 101 1.89 -3.00 -9.16
N THR A 102 0.64 -3.39 -9.38
CA THR A 102 -0.54 -2.58 -9.05
C THR A 102 -1.59 -3.46 -8.37
N TRP A 103 -2.23 -2.95 -7.32
CA TRP A 103 -3.29 -3.66 -6.59
C TRP A 103 -4.35 -2.69 -6.04
N GLY A 104 -5.48 -3.24 -5.59
CA GLY A 104 -6.64 -2.46 -5.12
C GLY A 104 -7.79 -2.46 -6.11
N ASN A 105 -8.52 -1.35 -6.21
CA ASN A 105 -9.70 -1.22 -7.05
C ASN A 105 -9.33 -1.32 -8.56
N ALA A 106 -9.98 -2.22 -9.29
CA ALA A 106 -9.81 -2.41 -10.74
C ALA A 106 -10.73 -1.52 -11.61
N ALA A 107 -11.69 -0.81 -11.02
CA ALA A 107 -12.68 -0.02 -11.74
C ALA A 107 -12.03 1.08 -12.60
N GLY A 108 -12.53 1.25 -13.83
CA GLY A 108 -12.00 2.24 -14.77
C GLY A 108 -10.62 1.91 -15.35
N GLY A 109 -10.16 0.66 -15.23
CA GLY A 109 -8.88 0.22 -15.82
C GLY A 109 -7.64 0.76 -15.09
N ARG A 110 -7.80 1.30 -13.89
CA ARG A 110 -6.73 1.98 -13.12
C ARG A 110 -5.55 1.08 -12.73
N LEU A 111 -5.70 -0.24 -12.80
CA LEU A 111 -4.60 -1.19 -12.57
C LEU A 111 -3.75 -1.44 -13.83
N GLY A 112 -4.18 -0.99 -15.01
CA GLY A 112 -3.41 -1.18 -16.25
C GLY A 112 -3.24 -2.65 -16.68
N LEU A 113 -3.96 -3.60 -16.07
CA LEU A 113 -3.87 -5.04 -16.36
C LEU A 113 -4.65 -5.47 -17.62
N GLY A 114 -5.23 -4.51 -18.36
CA GLY A 114 -6.15 -4.77 -19.47
C GLY A 114 -7.50 -5.33 -19.01
N SER A 115 -8.38 -5.68 -19.97
CA SER A 115 -9.73 -6.21 -19.74
C SER A 115 -9.77 -7.60 -19.07
N CYS A 116 -8.62 -8.14 -18.63
CA CYS A 116 -8.51 -9.50 -18.11
C CYS A 116 -9.13 -9.69 -16.72
N LEU A 117 -9.63 -8.62 -16.07
CA LEU A 117 -10.30 -8.68 -14.76
C LEU A 117 -11.77 -8.21 -14.77
N THR A 118 -12.24 -7.56 -15.84
CA THR A 118 -13.61 -7.04 -15.91
C THR A 118 -14.63 -8.10 -16.29
N ASP A 119 -14.16 -9.22 -16.85
CA ASP A 119 -15.02 -10.29 -17.32
C ASP A 119 -14.95 -11.37 -16.25
N GLY A 120 -16.01 -11.53 -15.46
CA GLY A 120 -16.12 -12.42 -14.29
C GLY A 120 -15.98 -13.92 -14.56
N ALA A 121 -14.99 -14.33 -15.33
CA ALA A 121 -14.65 -15.70 -15.68
C ALA A 121 -13.18 -15.97 -15.37
N GLY A 122 -12.92 -16.32 -14.10
CA GLY A 122 -11.87 -17.25 -13.70
C GLY A 122 -10.44 -16.94 -14.08
N LEU A 123 -9.66 -16.38 -13.15
CA LEU A 123 -8.22 -16.60 -13.12
C LEU A 123 -7.76 -16.95 -11.71
N LEU A 124 -7.82 -18.24 -11.43
CA LEU A 124 -6.92 -18.89 -10.48
C LEU A 124 -5.47 -18.67 -10.96
N SER A 125 -4.65 -18.11 -10.08
CA SER A 125 -3.26 -18.50 -9.83
C SER A 125 -2.25 -18.60 -10.99
N ARG A 126 -2.46 -17.97 -12.15
CA ARG A 126 -1.39 -17.87 -13.16
C ARG A 126 -0.64 -16.56 -12.98
N GLY A 127 0.49 -16.70 -12.29
CA GLY A 127 1.45 -15.65 -11.95
C GLY A 127 1.61 -14.62 -13.05
N VAL A 128 1.62 -13.37 -12.60
CA VAL A 128 1.97 -12.17 -13.36
C VAL A 128 3.39 -12.34 -13.88
N ARG A 129 3.52 -12.96 -15.06
CA ARG A 129 4.66 -12.75 -15.93
C ARG A 129 4.20 -11.73 -16.95
N GLY A 130 4.72 -10.51 -16.81
CA GLY A 130 4.49 -9.42 -17.75
C GLY A 130 4.74 -9.92 -19.16
N ARG A 131 3.68 -10.03 -19.96
CA ARG A 131 3.81 -9.93 -21.41
C ARG A 131 3.68 -8.47 -21.73
N PHE A 132 4.82 -7.84 -21.93
CA PHE A 132 4.94 -6.59 -22.66
C PHE A 132 4.05 -6.68 -23.90
N CYS A 133 2.97 -5.91 -23.90
CA CYS A 133 2.21 -5.63 -25.11
C CYS A 133 3.13 -4.75 -25.96
N GLY A 134 3.85 -5.39 -26.88
CA GLY A 134 4.66 -4.68 -27.86
C GLY A 134 3.76 -3.78 -28.70
N TYR A 135 4.01 -2.48 -28.63
CA TYR A 135 3.68 -1.56 -29.71
C TYR A 135 4.30 -2.10 -31.00
N ARG A 136 3.49 -2.31 -32.03
CA ARG A 136 3.95 -2.27 -33.41
C ARG A 136 2.95 -1.50 -34.26
N GLU A 137 3.52 -0.59 -35.03
CA GLU A 137 2.92 0.17 -36.14
C GLU A 137 2.28 -0.75 -37.19
#